data_AF-A0A371EMP1-F1
#
_entry.id   AF-A0A371EMP1-F1
#
_cell.length_a   1.000
_cell.length_b   1.000
_cell.length_c   1.000
_cell.angle_alpha   90.00
_cell.angle_beta   90.00
_cell.angle_gamma   90.00
#
_symmetry.space_group_name_H-M   'P 1'
#
loop_
_entity.id
_entity.type
_entity.pdbx_description
1 polymer ?
#
loop_
_entity_poly.entity_id
_entity_poly.type
_entity_poly.pdbx_seq_one_letter_code
_entity_poly.pdbx_strand_id
1 'polypeptide(L)'
;MAKLEESLKAVETETKATKKEVVRSNLELNRTKEEKESLSTEMDQIVDAIMDEHENGFNKDLRQVALLAPDLDLSYLTMTHDVIDGKLVPMVSLEEKMESVRNKKHRSWMDGMKEFDIISAKRAGTNPKSSNGV
;
A
#
# COMPACT_ATOMS: atom_id res chain seq x y z
N MET A 1 -44.45 31.87 -25.10
CA MET A 1 -45.07 31.08 -24.02
C MET A 1 -44.79 29.59 -24.17
N ALA A 2 -45.21 28.92 -25.26
CA ALA A 2 -45.01 27.47 -25.43
C ALA A 2 -43.55 26.96 -25.28
N LYS A 3 -42.57 27.67 -25.86
CA LYS A 3 -41.15 27.29 -25.77
C LYS A 3 -40.58 27.34 -24.34
N LEU A 4 -41.10 28.24 -23.50
CA LEU A 4 -40.70 28.36 -22.09
C LEU A 4 -41.29 27.24 -21.24
N GLU A 5 -42.54 26.85 -21.49
CA GLU A 5 -43.18 25.71 -20.80
C GLU A 5 -42.51 24.38 -21.14
N GLU A 6 -42.10 24.19 -22.40
CA GLU A 6 -41.39 22.98 -22.83
C GLU A 6 -40.00 22.88 -22.19
N SER A 7 -39.24 23.97 -22.15
CA SER A 7 -37.95 24.02 -21.45
C SER A 7 -38.10 23.79 -19.94
N LEU A 8 -39.15 24.33 -19.31
CA LEU A 8 -39.41 24.12 -17.89
C LEU A 8 -39.67 22.65 -17.58
N LYS A 9 -40.49 21.97 -18.39
CA LYS A 9 -40.76 20.53 -18.25
C LYS A 9 -39.51 19.68 -18.44
N ALA A 10 -38.68 20.01 -19.42
CA ALA A 10 -37.42 19.31 -19.66
C ALA A 10 -36.49 19.39 -18.43
N VAL A 11 -36.30 20.60 -17.89
CA VAL A 11 -35.47 20.82 -16.69
C VAL A 11 -36.05 20.10 -15.46
N GLU A 12 -37.38 20.08 -15.29
CA GLU A 12 -38.00 19.32 -14.19
C GLU A 12 -37.78 17.81 -14.31
N THR A 13 -37.83 17.26 -15.53
CA THR A 13 -37.56 15.83 -15.74
C THR A 13 -36.09 15.49 -15.49
N GLU A 14 -35.19 16.35 -15.97
CA GLU A 14 -33.75 16.19 -15.78
C GLU A 14 -33.40 16.25 -14.29
N THR A 15 -33.85 17.29 -13.58
CA THR A 15 -33.60 17.43 -12.13
C THR A 15 -34.17 16.27 -11.31
N LYS A 16 -35.31 15.69 -11.70
CA LYS A 16 -35.85 14.48 -11.05
C LYS A 16 -34.97 13.26 -11.32
N ALA A 17 -34.45 13.11 -12.54
CA ALA A 17 -33.52 12.03 -12.88
C ALA A 17 -32.20 12.16 -12.11
N THR A 18 -31.60 13.35 -12.08
CA THR A 18 -30.35 13.59 -11.33
C THR A 18 -30.55 13.35 -9.83
N LYS A 19 -31.67 13.78 -9.25
CA LYS A 19 -31.97 13.51 -7.83
C LYS A 19 -32.04 12.02 -7.52
N LYS A 20 -32.66 11.22 -8.40
CA LYS A 20 -32.71 9.76 -8.23
C LYS A 20 -31.32 9.14 -8.31
N GLU A 21 -30.50 9.62 -9.24
CA GLU A 21 -29.13 9.14 -9.39
C GLU A 21 -28.26 9.49 -8.18
N VAL A 22 -28.36 10.71 -7.65
CA VAL A 22 -27.67 11.11 -6.42
C VAL A 22 -28.07 10.23 -5.24
N VAL A 23 -29.36 9.94 -5.07
CA VAL A 23 -29.83 9.04 -4.00
C VAL A 23 -29.25 7.63 -4.18
N ARG A 24 -29.26 7.10 -5.40
CA ARG A 24 -28.68 5.78 -5.70
C ARG A 24 -27.18 5.75 -5.40
N SER A 25 -26.42 6.72 -5.92
CA SER A 25 -24.98 6.79 -5.71
C SER A 25 -24.62 6.96 -4.24
N ASN A 26 -25.39 7.73 -3.47
CA ASN A 26 -25.17 7.84 -2.03
C ASN A 26 -25.43 6.52 -1.29
N LEU A 27 -26.44 5.75 -1.71
CA LEU A 27 -26.71 4.44 -1.12
C LEU A 27 -25.58 3.46 -1.43
N GLU A 28 -25.10 3.42 -2.67
CA GLU A 28 -23.96 2.61 -3.08
C GLU A 28 -22.67 3.01 -2.35
N LEU A 29 -22.43 4.31 -2.16
CA LEU A 29 -21.29 4.83 -1.42
C LEU A 29 -21.34 4.38 0.05
N ASN A 30 -22.48 4.52 0.70
CA ASN A 30 -22.64 4.11 2.10
C ASN A 30 -22.42 2.60 2.26
N ARG A 31 -23.00 1.79 1.37
CA ARG A 31 -22.79 0.35 1.38
C ARG A 31 -21.32 -0.01 1.20
N THR A 32 -20.64 0.59 0.23
CA THR A 32 -19.21 0.36 -0.01
C THR A 32 -18.37 0.76 1.20
N LYS A 33 -18.75 1.84 1.91
CA LYS A 33 -18.07 2.30 3.12
C LYS A 33 -18.24 1.29 4.26
N GLU A 34 -19.44 0.79 4.49
CA GLU A 34 -19.73 -0.25 5.49
C GLU A 34 -18.96 -1.54 5.19
N GLU A 35 -18.97 -1.99 3.93
CA GLU A 35 -18.21 -3.17 3.49
C GLU A 35 -16.71 -2.98 3.72
N LYS A 36 -16.16 -1.79 3.40
CA LYS A 36 -14.76 -1.46 3.65
C LYS A 36 -14.42 -1.49 5.14
N GLU A 37 -15.25 -0.91 6.00
CA GLU A 37 -15.03 -0.89 7.45
C GLU A 37 -15.08 -2.31 8.04
N SER A 38 -16.03 -3.13 7.58
CA SER A 38 -16.11 -4.55 7.96
C SER A 38 -14.86 -5.33 7.55
N LEU A 39 -14.43 -5.20 6.29
CA LEU A 39 -13.24 -5.88 5.79
C LEU A 39 -11.96 -5.42 6.49
N SER A 40 -11.85 -4.14 6.82
CA SER A 40 -10.71 -3.63 7.60
C SER A 40 -10.66 -4.29 8.98
N THR A 41 -11.80 -4.41 9.64
CA THR A 41 -11.89 -5.04 10.96
C THR A 41 -11.54 -6.53 10.91
N GLU A 42 -12.04 -7.24 9.90
CA GLU A 42 -11.72 -8.65 9.68
C GLU A 42 -10.23 -8.86 9.37
N MET A 43 -9.64 -7.97 8.57
CA MET A 43 -8.21 -7.99 8.27
C MET A 43 -7.37 -7.83 9.54
N ASP A 44 -7.70 -6.86 10.39
CA ASP A 44 -6.99 -6.64 11.66
C ASP A 44 -7.06 -7.87 12.56
N GLN A 45 -8.25 -8.49 12.68
CA GLN A 45 -8.43 -9.73 13.45
C GLN A 45 -7.62 -10.90 12.89
N ILE A 46 -7.54 -11.05 11.57
CA ILE A 46 -6.74 -12.09 10.92
C ILE A 46 -5.25 -11.84 11.17
N VAL A 47 -4.79 -10.60 11.05
CA VAL A 47 -3.39 -10.23 11.32
C VAL A 47 -3.02 -10.56 12.76
N ASP A 48 -3.85 -10.18 13.74
CA ASP A 48 -3.63 -10.49 15.14
C ASP A 48 -3.57 -12.01 15.37
N ALA A 49 -4.53 -12.77 14.82
CA ALA A 49 -4.56 -14.22 14.95
C ALA A 49 -3.32 -14.91 14.33
N ILE A 50 -2.84 -14.41 13.20
CA ILE A 50 -1.61 -14.92 12.57
C ILE A 50 -0.40 -14.63 13.46
N MET A 51 -0.31 -13.43 14.03
CA MET A 51 0.79 -13.06 14.92
C MET A 51 0.82 -13.93 16.18
N ASP A 52 -0.34 -14.15 16.80
CA ASP A 52 -0.49 -14.99 17.98
C ASP A 52 -0.07 -16.44 17.71
N GLU A 53 -0.52 -17.04 16.61
CA GLU A 53 -0.16 -18.41 16.25
C GLU A 53 1.33 -18.53 15.91
N HIS A 54 1.91 -17.54 15.24
CA HIS A 54 3.33 -17.53 14.92
C HIS A 54 4.18 -17.40 16.19
N GLU A 55 3.81 -16.52 17.13
CA GLU A 55 4.49 -16.39 18.42
C GLU A 55 4.37 -17.66 19.26
N ASN A 56 3.19 -18.28 19.27
CA ASN A 56 2.97 -19.55 19.93
C ASN A 56 3.83 -20.68 19.34
N GLY A 57 3.95 -20.74 18.01
CA GLY A 57 4.83 -21.67 17.31
C GLY A 57 6.29 -21.47 17.70
N PHE A 58 6.78 -20.23 17.59
CA PHE A 58 8.15 -19.86 17.97
C PHE A 58 8.47 -20.24 19.43
N ASN A 59 7.57 -19.92 20.36
CA ASN A 59 7.75 -20.25 21.78
C ASN A 59 7.70 -21.77 22.04
N LYS A 60 6.93 -22.54 21.25
CA LYS A 60 6.97 -24.01 21.34
C LYS A 60 8.34 -24.54 20.93
N ASP A 61 8.92 -24.00 19.86
CA ASP A 61 10.22 -24.44 19.36
C ASP A 61 11.35 -24.06 20.35
N LEU A 62 11.32 -22.85 20.92
CA LEU A 62 12.28 -22.47 21.97
C LEU A 62 12.24 -23.42 23.17
N ARG A 63 11.05 -23.85 23.61
CA ARG A 63 10.92 -24.84 24.68
C ARG A 63 11.53 -26.20 24.30
N GLN A 64 11.37 -26.63 23.05
CA GLN A 64 11.99 -27.87 22.58
C GLN A 64 13.52 -27.76 22.55
N VAL A 65 14.06 -26.63 22.09
CA VAL A 65 15.51 -26.38 22.11
C VAL A 65 16.04 -26.36 23.54
N ALA A 66 15.36 -25.69 24.47
CA ALA A 66 15.76 -25.64 25.87
C ALA A 66 15.83 -27.04 26.53
N LEU A 67 14.95 -27.96 26.13
CA LEU A 67 15.00 -29.35 26.60
C LEU A 67 16.22 -30.11 26.07
N LEU A 68 16.65 -29.82 24.83
CA LEU A 68 17.77 -30.50 24.19
C LEU A 68 19.13 -29.88 24.55
N ALA A 69 19.15 -28.58 24.85
CA ALA A 69 20.33 -27.79 25.18
C ALA A 69 20.04 -26.88 26.39
N PRO A 70 20.00 -27.44 27.62
CA PRO A 70 19.58 -26.71 28.81
C PRO A 70 20.53 -25.57 29.23
N ASP A 71 21.79 -25.63 28.80
CA ASP A 71 22.79 -24.61 29.09
C ASP A 71 22.77 -23.45 28.09
N LEU A 72 21.96 -23.54 27.04
CA LEU A 72 21.84 -22.49 26.03
C LEU A 72 20.90 -21.39 26.53
N ASP A 73 21.41 -20.16 26.62
CA ASP A 73 20.56 -19.00 26.87
C ASP A 73 19.76 -18.67 25.60
N LEU A 74 18.44 -18.75 25.69
CA LEU A 74 17.51 -18.44 24.61
C LEU A 74 16.71 -17.15 24.86
N SER A 75 16.95 -16.46 25.98
CA SER A 75 16.13 -15.31 26.43
C SER A 75 16.18 -14.11 25.48
N TYR A 76 17.24 -14.01 24.67
CA TYR A 76 17.42 -12.95 23.69
C TYR A 76 16.79 -13.27 22.32
N LEU A 77 16.35 -14.52 22.10
CA LEU A 77 15.72 -14.92 20.84
C LEU A 77 14.27 -14.45 20.82
N THR A 78 13.91 -13.76 19.76
CA THR A 78 12.52 -13.34 19.52
C THR A 78 12.17 -13.56 18.06
N MET A 79 10.89 -13.78 17.80
CA MET A 79 10.33 -14.04 16.48
C MET A 79 10.57 -12.91 15.47
N THR A 80 10.85 -11.69 15.94
CA THR A 80 11.07 -10.50 15.12
C THR A 80 12.52 -10.33 14.68
N HIS A 81 13.37 -11.33 14.90
CA HIS A 81 14.77 -11.32 14.48
C HIS A 81 15.05 -12.44 13.47
N ASP A 82 16.01 -12.17 12.59
CA ASP A 82 16.50 -13.09 11.56
C ASP A 82 18.02 -13.29 11.70
N VAL A 83 18.57 -14.34 11.09
CA VAL A 83 20.01 -14.66 11.14
C VAL A 83 20.67 -14.32 9.80
N ILE A 84 21.57 -13.35 9.83
CA ILE A 84 22.34 -12.89 8.66
C ILE A 84 23.81 -12.93 8.98
N ASP A 85 24.60 -13.61 8.15
CA ASP A 85 26.04 -13.79 8.34
C ASP A 85 26.39 -14.30 9.76
N GLY A 86 25.55 -15.19 10.29
CA GLY A 86 25.68 -15.75 11.64
C GLY A 86 25.34 -14.79 12.78
N LYS A 87 24.76 -13.62 12.49
CA LYS A 87 24.33 -12.63 13.48
C LYS A 87 22.81 -12.53 13.52
N LEU A 88 22.27 -12.43 14.73
CA LEU A 88 20.85 -12.16 14.94
C LEU A 88 20.57 -10.66 14.71
N VAL A 89 19.64 -10.34 13.83
CA VAL A 89 19.33 -8.97 13.39
C VAL A 89 17.81 -8.73 13.44
N PRO A 90 17.32 -7.59 13.96
CA PRO A 90 15.89 -7.27 13.94
C PRO A 90 15.34 -7.14 12.51
N MET A 91 14.16 -7.71 12.23
CA MET A 91 13.47 -7.63 10.93
C MET A 91 13.07 -6.22 10.53
N VAL A 92 12.72 -5.34 11.48
CA VAL A 92 12.48 -3.92 11.18
C VAL A 92 13.70 -3.23 10.55
N SER A 93 14.92 -3.65 10.92
CA SER A 93 16.15 -3.15 10.28
C SER A 93 16.33 -3.69 8.85
N LEU A 94 15.71 -4.82 8.52
CA LEU A 94 15.74 -5.44 7.20
C LEU A 94 14.81 -4.74 6.22
N GLU A 95 13.57 -4.46 6.60
CA GLU A 95 12.62 -3.69 5.78
C GLU A 95 13.19 -2.31 5.41
N GLU A 96 13.75 -1.59 6.37
CA GLU A 96 14.37 -0.28 6.12
C GLU A 96 15.58 -0.37 5.18
N LYS A 97 16.41 -1.40 5.33
CA LYS A 97 17.56 -1.64 4.43
C LYS A 97 17.10 -2.03 3.03
N MET A 98 16.10 -2.90 2.91
CA MET A 98 15.56 -3.35 1.63
C MET A 98 14.85 -2.20 0.90
N GLU A 99 14.09 -1.36 1.61
CA GLU A 99 13.42 -0.18 1.05
C GLU A 99 14.44 0.88 0.62
N SER A 100 15.51 1.08 1.39
CA SER A 100 16.64 1.94 1.00
C SER A 100 17.33 1.46 -0.28
N VAL A 101 17.56 0.13 -0.40
CA VAL A 101 18.13 -0.49 -1.61
C VAL A 101 17.18 -0.35 -2.80
N ARG A 102 15.87 -0.59 -2.60
CA ARG A 102 14.83 -0.44 -3.63
C ARG A 102 14.76 1.00 -4.14
N ASN A 103 14.75 1.97 -3.24
CA ASN A 103 14.74 3.40 -3.57
C ASN A 103 16.03 3.87 -4.26
N LYS A 104 17.20 3.32 -3.90
CA LYS A 104 18.44 3.59 -4.65
C LYS A 104 18.39 3.04 -6.07
N LYS A 105 17.89 1.81 -6.25
CA LYS A 105 17.74 1.20 -7.57
C LYS A 105 16.74 1.96 -8.45
N HIS A 106 15.62 2.39 -7.87
CA HIS A 106 14.61 3.19 -8.57
C HIS A 106 15.13 4.57 -8.99
N ARG A 107 15.86 5.27 -8.12
CA ARG A 107 16.52 6.54 -8.46
C ARG A 107 17.55 6.37 -9.59
N SER A 108 18.41 5.36 -9.48
CA SER A 108 19.39 5.05 -10.53
C SER A 108 18.73 4.75 -11.88
N TRP A 109 17.61 4.05 -11.88
CA TRP A 109 16.85 3.76 -13.11
C TRP A 109 16.23 5.04 -13.70
N MET A 110 15.65 5.92 -12.87
CA MET A 110 15.13 7.21 -13.32
C MET A 110 16.23 8.12 -13.89
N ASP A 111 17.41 8.14 -13.29
CA ASP A 111 18.54 8.93 -13.78
C ASP A 111 19.03 8.41 -15.14
N GLY A 112 19.07 7.08 -15.33
CA GLY A 112 19.35 6.46 -16.62
C GLY A 112 18.30 6.78 -17.70
N MET A 113 17.01 6.87 -17.34
CA MET A 113 15.94 7.29 -18.27
C MET A 113 16.09 8.76 -18.70
N LYS A 114 16.40 9.65 -17.77
CA LYS A 114 16.65 11.06 -18.10
C LYS A 114 17.84 11.20 -19.05
N GLU A 115 18.91 10.43 -18.86
CA GLU A 115 20.03 10.39 -19.79
C GLU A 115 19.60 9.90 -21.18
N PHE A 116 18.78 8.85 -21.25
CA PHE A 116 18.27 8.33 -22.52
C PHE A 116 17.40 9.35 -23.26
N ASP A 117 16.53 10.07 -22.56
CA ASP A 117 15.67 11.12 -23.12
C ASP A 117 16.52 12.30 -23.63
N ILE A 118 17.56 12.70 -22.89
CA ILE A 118 18.50 13.75 -23.30
C ILE A 118 19.27 13.33 -24.56
N ILE A 119 19.74 12.09 -24.62
CA ILE A 119 20.47 11.56 -25.79
C ILE A 119 19.54 11.48 -27.01
N SER A 120 18.29 11.07 -26.81
CA SER A 120 17.27 10.97 -27.85
C SER A 120 16.87 12.34 -28.39
N ALA A 121 16.64 13.33 -27.53
CA ALA A 121 16.33 14.71 -27.92
C ALA A 121 17.49 15.36 -28.70
N LYS A 122 18.75 15.13 -28.28
CA LYS A 122 19.93 15.60 -29.01
C LYS A 122 20.03 14.99 -30.42
N ARG A 123 19.69 13.71 -30.60
CA ARG A 123 19.66 13.06 -31.93
C ARG A 123 18.52 13.58 -32.81
N ALA A 124 17.41 13.99 -32.23
CA ALA A 124 16.25 14.52 -32.94
C ALA A 124 16.35 16.03 -33.27
N GLY A 125 17.41 16.72 -32.83
CA GLY A 125 17.57 18.17 -33.03
C GLY A 125 16.60 19.03 -32.21
N THR A 126 15.92 18.45 -31.22
CA THR A 126 14.99 19.16 -30.34
C THR A 126 15.69 19.54 -29.04
N ASN A 127 15.62 20.82 -28.65
CA ASN A 127 16.26 21.32 -27.44
C ASN A 127 15.35 21.07 -26.22
N PRO A 128 15.74 20.24 -25.24
CA PRO A 128 14.91 19.97 -24.07
C PRO A 128 14.96 21.18 -23.13
N LYS A 129 13.98 22.09 -23.26
CA LYS A 129 13.78 23.16 -22.28
C LYS A 129 13.11 22.60 -21.03
N SER A 130 13.74 22.83 -19.89
CA SER A 130 13.22 22.56 -18.55
C SER A 130 11.90 23.30 -18.31
N SER A 131 10.82 22.55 -18.10
CA SER A 131 9.63 23.06 -17.44
C SER A 131 9.80 22.88 -15.92
N ASN A 132 10.46 23.82 -15.24
CA ASN A 132 10.21 24.03 -13.82
C ASN A 132 9.00 24.97 -13.72
N GLY A 133 7.84 24.38 -13.46
CA GLY A 133 6.61 25.09 -13.13
C GLY A 133 6.53 25.31 -11.62
N VAL A 134 6.19 26.55 -11.28
CA VAL A 134 5.86 27.16 -9.99
C VAL A 134 5.01 26.27 -9.07
#